data_AF-A0A4C1UZH8-F1
#
_entry.id   AF-A0A4C1UZH8-F1
#
_cell.length_a   1.000
_cell.length_b   1.000
_cell.length_c   1.000
_cell.angle_alpha   90.00
_cell.angle_beta   90.00
_cell.angle_gamma   90.00
#
_symmetry.space_group_name_H-M   'P 1'
#
loop_
_entity.id
_entity.type
_entity.pdbx_description
1 polymer ?
#
loop_
_entity_poly.entity_id
_entity_poly.type
_entity_poly.pdbx_seq_one_letter_code
_entity_poly.pdbx_strand_id
1 'polypeptide(L)'
;MSPEPQAGLSQEMAMDIEEKIESSDSDFEYDLKAPELFNQTDLNDLIRDLGLPKSASEILASRLKERNLVTKETRISYYRTRERNLLKYFAEEDNFVFCKDIPGLMAAMRLKNYASNEWRLFIDSSKRSLKCVLLHNGNKLGSLPIAHSTKAKEEYTTIALILDKIKYEETQVADMC
;
A
#
# COMPACT_ATOMS: atom_id res chain seq x y z
N MET A 1 4.22 -49.90 23.80
CA MET A 1 3.06 -49.35 23.10
C MET A 1 3.46 -49.23 21.63
N SER A 2 3.17 -50.28 20.88
CA SER A 2 3.43 -50.38 19.45
C SER A 2 2.25 -49.73 18.69
N PRO A 3 2.48 -49.10 17.52
CA PRO A 3 1.41 -48.48 16.76
C PRO A 3 0.54 -49.53 16.05
N GLU A 4 -0.77 -49.25 16.01
CA GLU A 4 -1.79 -50.04 15.31
C GLU A 4 -1.61 -50.00 13.79
N PRO A 5 -2.03 -51.06 13.06
CA PRO A 5 -1.90 -51.15 11.62
C PRO A 5 -2.90 -50.22 10.90
N GLN A 6 -2.39 -49.44 9.95
CA GLN A 6 -3.23 -48.70 9.00
C GLN A 6 -3.95 -49.70 8.08
N ALA A 7 -5.28 -49.66 8.08
CA ALA A 7 -6.13 -50.44 7.20
C ALA A 7 -5.83 -50.08 5.74
N GLY A 8 -5.35 -51.06 4.96
CA GLY A 8 -5.27 -50.94 3.51
C GLY A 8 -6.67 -50.88 2.91
N LEU A 9 -6.83 -50.09 1.84
CA LEU A 9 -8.06 -50.08 1.05
C LEU A 9 -8.35 -51.50 0.54
N SER A 10 -9.56 -52.01 0.78
CA SER A 10 -10.02 -53.28 0.24
C SER A 10 -10.11 -53.22 -1.29
N GLN A 11 -9.77 -54.33 -1.94
CA GLN A 11 -9.78 -54.45 -3.42
C GLN A 11 -11.16 -54.16 -4.03
N GLU A 12 -12.22 -54.37 -3.25
CA GLU A 12 -13.62 -54.09 -3.61
C GLU A 12 -13.89 -52.59 -3.76
N MET A 13 -13.29 -51.78 -2.88
CA MET A 13 -13.41 -50.31 -2.88
C MET A 13 -12.55 -49.67 -3.99
N ALA A 14 -11.52 -50.38 -4.47
CA ALA A 14 -10.73 -49.98 -5.62
C ALA A 14 -11.46 -50.29 -6.96
N MET A 15 -12.11 -51.46 -7.06
CA MET A 15 -12.92 -51.83 -8.23
C MET A 15 -14.14 -50.90 -8.41
N ASP A 16 -14.80 -50.50 -7.31
CA ASP A 16 -15.92 -49.55 -7.34
C ASP A 16 -15.50 -48.12 -7.78
N ILE A 17 -14.22 -47.76 -7.63
CA ILE A 17 -13.68 -46.48 -8.13
C ILE A 17 -13.38 -46.58 -9.63
N GLU A 18 -12.84 -47.71 -10.08
CA GLU A 18 -12.56 -47.98 -11.51
C GLU A 18 -13.85 -48.02 -12.33
N GLU A 19 -14.91 -48.68 -11.84
CA GLU A 19 -16.19 -48.78 -12.55
C GLU A 19 -16.96 -47.45 -12.59
N LYS A 20 -16.71 -46.55 -11.63
CA LYS A 20 -17.28 -45.18 -11.63
C LYS A 20 -16.59 -44.21 -12.58
N ILE A 21 -15.32 -44.48 -12.93
CA ILE A 21 -14.57 -43.66 -13.90
C ILE A 21 -14.99 -44.02 -15.33
N GLU A 22 -15.33 -45.29 -15.61
CA GLU A 22 -15.68 -45.74 -16.97
C GLU A 22 -17.09 -45.37 -17.45
N SER A 23 -17.99 -44.85 -16.58
CA SER A 23 -19.35 -44.44 -16.99
C SER A 23 -19.57 -42.93 -17.09
N SER A 24 -18.53 -42.12 -16.92
CA SER A 24 -18.63 -40.67 -17.10
C SER A 24 -18.11 -40.29 -18.50
N ASP A 25 -19.07 -40.10 -19.40
CA ASP A 25 -18.91 -39.60 -20.77
C ASP A 25 -18.35 -38.17 -20.76
N SER A 26 -17.04 -38.04 -20.49
CA SER A 26 -16.37 -36.74 -20.39
C SER A 26 -15.14 -36.69 -21.29
N ASP A 27 -15.30 -36.04 -22.44
CA ASP A 27 -14.25 -35.60 -23.39
C ASP A 27 -13.23 -34.60 -22.77
N PHE A 28 -13.06 -34.59 -21.44
CA PHE A 28 -12.09 -33.74 -20.76
C PHE A 28 -10.84 -34.55 -20.41
N GLU A 29 -9.92 -34.58 -21.36
CA GLU A 29 -8.53 -34.97 -21.13
C GLU A 29 -7.91 -33.98 -20.12
N TYR A 30 -7.83 -34.37 -18.84
CA TYR A 30 -7.13 -33.57 -17.83
C TYR A 30 -5.62 -33.65 -18.11
N ASP A 31 -5.09 -32.60 -18.75
CA ASP A 31 -3.65 -32.42 -18.90
C ASP A 31 -3.02 -32.25 -17.51
N LEU A 32 -2.43 -33.31 -16.97
CA LEU A 32 -1.75 -33.35 -15.66
C LEU A 32 -0.41 -32.58 -15.70
N LYS A 33 -0.39 -31.39 -16.30
CA LYS A 33 0.76 -30.49 -16.26
C LYS A 33 1.03 -30.07 -14.82
N ALA A 34 2.30 -30.10 -14.45
CA ALA A 34 2.75 -29.53 -13.19
C ALA A 34 2.25 -28.08 -13.08
N PRO A 35 1.84 -27.62 -11.88
CA PRO A 35 1.37 -26.25 -11.70
C PRO A 35 2.43 -25.26 -12.19
N GLU A 36 2.03 -24.34 -13.06
CA GLU A 36 2.91 -23.25 -13.47
C GLU A 36 3.20 -22.34 -12.28
N LEU A 37 4.50 -22.10 -12.03
CA LEU A 37 4.95 -21.21 -10.98
C LEU A 37 4.88 -19.77 -11.45
N PHE A 38 4.48 -18.86 -10.56
CA PHE A 38 4.51 -17.43 -10.86
C PHE A 38 5.95 -16.95 -11.04
N ASN A 39 6.26 -16.35 -12.19
CA ASN A 39 7.47 -15.59 -12.36
C ASN A 39 7.30 -14.15 -11.81
N GLN A 40 8.35 -13.31 -11.90
CA GLN A 40 8.30 -11.96 -11.36
C GLN A 40 7.23 -11.07 -12.03
N THR A 41 7.02 -11.23 -13.33
CA THR A 41 6.03 -10.50 -14.12
C THR A 41 4.62 -10.94 -13.72
N ASP A 42 4.37 -12.26 -13.69
CA ASP A 42 3.05 -12.80 -13.33
C ASP A 42 2.64 -12.37 -11.91
N LEU A 43 3.58 -12.39 -10.96
CA LEU A 43 3.33 -11.93 -9.60
C LEU A 43 3.00 -10.43 -9.54
N ASN A 44 3.71 -9.61 -10.32
CA ASN A 44 3.46 -8.17 -10.38
C ASN A 44 2.11 -7.85 -11.04
N ASP A 45 1.76 -8.58 -12.10
CA ASP A 45 0.48 -8.44 -12.79
C ASP A 45 -0.66 -8.87 -11.86
N LEU A 46 -0.53 -10.00 -11.15
CA LEU A 46 -1.50 -10.44 -10.14
C LEU A 46 -1.72 -9.37 -9.05
N ILE A 47 -0.64 -8.81 -8.50
CA ILE A 47 -0.72 -7.75 -7.49
C ILE A 47 -1.44 -6.51 -8.03
N ARG A 48 -1.16 -6.13 -9.28
CA ARG A 48 -1.77 -4.97 -9.95
C ARG A 48 -3.25 -5.20 -10.20
N ASP A 49 -3.61 -6.36 -10.72
CA ASP A 49 -4.99 -6.68 -11.12
C ASP A 49 -5.91 -6.82 -9.90
N LEU A 50 -5.37 -7.31 -8.78
CA LEU A 50 -6.06 -7.32 -7.49
C LEU A 50 -6.08 -5.95 -6.78
N GLY A 51 -5.33 -4.95 -7.27
CA GLY A 51 -5.26 -3.62 -6.68
C GLY A 51 -4.75 -3.61 -5.23
N LEU A 52 -3.84 -4.53 -4.88
CA LEU A 52 -3.44 -4.73 -3.48
C LEU A 52 -2.65 -3.54 -2.92
N PRO A 53 -2.92 -3.10 -1.68
CA PRO A 53 -2.05 -2.16 -1.00
C PRO A 53 -0.70 -2.81 -0.72
N LYS A 54 0.37 -2.00 -0.63
CA LYS A 54 1.76 -2.46 -0.51
C LYS A 54 1.98 -3.51 0.59
N SER A 55 1.32 -3.34 1.75
CA SER A 55 1.38 -4.28 2.86
C SER A 55 0.73 -5.64 2.53
N ALA A 56 -0.41 -5.64 1.84
CA ALA A 56 -1.06 -6.87 1.40
C ALA A 56 -0.28 -7.54 0.26
N SER A 57 0.32 -6.77 -0.66
CA SER A 57 1.20 -7.27 -1.71
C SER A 57 2.40 -8.02 -1.13
N GLU A 58 3.03 -7.44 -0.09
CA GLU A 58 4.14 -8.08 0.63
C GLU A 58 3.72 -9.40 1.27
N ILE A 59 2.58 -9.42 1.97
CA ILE A 59 2.05 -10.64 2.61
C ILE A 59 1.76 -11.72 1.57
N LEU A 60 1.05 -11.37 0.49
CA LEU A 60 0.72 -12.31 -0.58
C LEU A 60 1.98 -12.92 -1.19
N ALA A 61 2.92 -12.07 -1.60
CA ALA A 61 4.17 -12.51 -2.21
C ALA A 61 4.98 -13.42 -1.26
N SER A 62 5.03 -13.10 0.03
CA SER A 62 5.67 -13.96 1.05
C SER A 62 4.99 -15.32 1.16
N ARG A 63 3.65 -15.37 1.21
CA ARG A 63 2.90 -16.64 1.32
C ARG A 63 3.06 -17.52 0.09
N LEU A 64 3.04 -16.94 -1.11
CA LEU A 64 3.28 -17.69 -2.34
C LEU A 64 4.71 -18.27 -2.37
N LYS A 65 5.69 -17.53 -1.85
CA LYS A 65 7.07 -18.00 -1.72
C LYS A 65 7.22 -19.13 -0.69
N GLU A 66 6.58 -19.03 0.47
CA GLU A 66 6.56 -20.09 1.49
C GLU A 66 5.97 -21.40 0.96
N ARG A 67 5.01 -21.31 0.04
CA ARG A 67 4.34 -22.47 -0.59
C ARG A 67 5.06 -22.99 -1.84
N ASN A 68 6.23 -22.44 -2.19
CA ASN A 68 6.96 -22.77 -3.42
C ASN A 68 6.13 -22.58 -4.70
N LEU A 69 5.23 -21.59 -4.72
CA LEU A 69 4.39 -21.26 -5.88
C LEU A 69 4.99 -20.17 -6.77
N VAL A 70 6.19 -19.70 -6.48
CA VAL A 70 6.94 -18.70 -7.27
C VAL A 70 8.26 -19.30 -7.75
N THR A 71 8.78 -18.80 -8.87
CA THR A 71 10.10 -19.22 -9.35
C THR A 71 11.21 -18.80 -8.38
N LYS A 72 12.33 -19.55 -8.37
CA LYS A 72 13.46 -19.31 -7.45
C LYS A 72 14.08 -17.91 -7.58
N GLU A 73 13.98 -17.31 -8.76
CA GLU A 73 14.53 -15.99 -9.08
C GLU A 73 13.63 -14.84 -8.63
N THR A 74 12.37 -15.13 -8.27
CA THR A 74 11.38 -14.13 -7.88
C THR A 74 11.78 -13.45 -6.57
N ARG A 75 11.85 -12.10 -6.61
CA ARG A 75 12.24 -11.26 -5.48
C ARG A 75 11.01 -10.76 -4.76
N ILE A 76 11.00 -10.94 -3.44
CA ILE A 76 9.98 -10.35 -2.58
C ILE A 76 10.44 -8.96 -2.18
N SER A 77 9.62 -7.96 -2.47
CA SER A 77 9.84 -6.60 -2.00
C SER A 77 9.11 -6.39 -0.69
N TYR A 78 9.80 -5.77 0.27
CA TYR A 78 9.23 -5.43 1.57
C TYR A 78 8.83 -3.96 1.58
N TYR A 79 7.69 -3.68 2.19
CA TYR A 79 7.22 -2.32 2.38
C TYR A 79 8.14 -1.59 3.36
N ARG A 80 8.68 -0.45 2.92
CA ARG A 80 9.53 0.39 3.78
C ARG A 80 8.65 1.08 4.80
N THR A 81 9.09 1.10 6.05
CA THR A 81 8.37 1.75 7.18
C THR A 81 9.07 3.03 7.65
N ARG A 82 9.83 3.71 6.78
CA ARG A 82 10.61 4.90 7.17
C ARG A 82 9.71 6.07 7.57
N GLU A 83 8.53 6.15 6.97
CA GLU A 83 7.48 7.13 7.21
C GLU A 83 6.73 6.91 8.52
N ARG A 84 6.86 5.73 9.15
CA ARG A 84 6.05 5.33 10.32
C ARG A 84 6.14 6.33 11.47
N ASN A 85 7.32 6.91 11.69
CA ASN A 85 7.54 7.92 12.73
C ASN A 85 6.91 9.27 12.42
N LEU A 86 6.62 9.54 11.14
CA LEU A 86 6.01 10.78 10.67
C LEU A 86 4.49 10.70 10.62
N LEU A 87 3.91 9.50 10.51
CA LEU A 87 2.45 9.31 10.41
C LEU A 87 1.66 9.98 11.54
N LYS A 88 2.25 10.09 12.74
CA LYS A 88 1.62 10.76 13.89
C LYS A 88 1.30 12.25 13.66
N TYR A 89 2.00 12.92 12.74
CA TYR A 89 1.78 14.31 12.37
C TYR A 89 0.69 14.50 11.32
N PHE A 90 0.20 13.41 10.72
CA PHE A 90 -0.83 13.45 9.68
C PHE A 90 -2.17 12.91 10.19
N ALA A 91 -3.24 13.35 9.54
CA ALA A 91 -4.60 12.85 9.69
C ALA A 91 -5.25 12.68 8.31
N GLU A 92 -6.26 11.82 8.22
CA GLU A 92 -7.05 11.61 7.01
C GLU A 92 -8.52 11.87 7.30
N GLU A 93 -9.08 12.92 6.68
CA GLU A 93 -10.47 13.35 6.86
C GLU A 93 -10.94 14.07 5.58
N ASP A 94 -12.24 14.01 5.26
CA ASP A 94 -12.84 14.70 4.10
C ASP A 94 -12.13 14.46 2.76
N ASN A 95 -11.57 13.25 2.58
CA ASN A 95 -10.75 12.86 1.43
C ASN A 95 -9.41 13.61 1.31
N PHE A 96 -8.94 14.24 2.36
CA PHE A 96 -7.61 14.81 2.47
C PHE A 96 -6.76 14.01 3.44
N VAL A 97 -5.50 13.81 3.07
CA VAL A 97 -4.44 13.52 4.03
C VAL A 97 -3.71 14.83 4.27
N PHE A 98 -3.64 15.30 5.52
CA PHE A 98 -3.05 16.59 5.86
C PHE A 98 -2.22 16.53 7.14
N CYS A 99 -1.25 17.42 7.27
CA CYS A 99 -0.42 17.59 8.44
C CYS A 99 -1.18 18.41 9.48
N LYS A 100 -1.46 17.83 10.64
CA LYS A 100 -2.15 18.47 11.77
C LYS A 100 -1.20 19.19 12.75
N ASP A 101 0.10 18.96 12.61
CA ASP A 101 1.15 19.53 13.46
C ASP A 101 2.41 19.81 12.62
N ILE A 102 2.39 20.96 11.92
CA ILE A 102 3.50 21.43 11.10
C ILE A 102 4.76 21.67 11.95
N PRO A 103 4.72 22.39 13.09
CA PRO A 103 5.92 22.60 13.92
C PRO A 103 6.56 21.27 14.40
N GLY A 104 5.75 20.30 14.83
CA GLY A 104 6.23 18.99 15.24
C GLY A 104 6.84 18.19 14.09
N LEU A 105 6.25 18.27 12.88
CA LEU A 105 6.82 17.68 11.67
C LEU A 105 8.18 18.32 11.33
N MET A 106 8.29 19.66 11.38
CA MET A 106 9.53 20.39 11.12
C MET A 106 10.64 19.99 12.10
N ALA A 107 10.31 19.90 13.39
CA ALA A 107 11.22 19.44 14.42
C ALA A 107 11.69 17.99 14.18
N ALA A 108 10.78 17.09 13.79
CA ALA A 108 11.11 15.70 13.43
C ALA A 108 12.02 15.60 12.21
N MET A 109 11.87 16.53 11.26
CA MET A 109 12.74 16.68 10.09
C MET A 109 14.09 17.36 10.40
N ARG A 110 14.38 17.60 11.69
CA ARG A 110 15.59 18.26 12.20
C ARG A 110 15.71 19.73 11.76
N LEU A 111 14.59 20.35 11.41
CA LEU A 111 14.48 21.78 11.08
C LEU A 111 14.14 22.55 12.37
N LYS A 112 15.10 22.59 13.30
CA LYS A 112 14.89 23.11 14.67
C LYS A 112 14.61 24.61 14.74
N ASN A 113 15.05 25.37 13.74
CA ASN A 113 14.87 26.81 13.66
C ASN A 113 13.79 27.16 12.63
N TYR A 114 12.71 26.38 12.61
CA TYR A 114 11.59 26.68 11.73
C TYR A 114 11.03 28.07 12.08
N ALA A 115 11.03 28.96 11.09
CA ALA A 115 10.36 30.25 11.14
C ALA A 115 9.36 30.31 9.98
N SER A 116 8.11 30.67 10.25
CA SER A 116 7.04 30.56 9.26
C SER A 116 7.28 31.46 8.05
N ASN A 117 7.86 32.64 8.29
CA ASN A 117 8.22 33.62 7.26
C ASN A 117 9.29 33.13 6.26
N GLU A 118 10.05 32.08 6.58
CA GLU A 118 11.01 31.45 5.67
C GLU A 118 10.37 30.46 4.71
N TRP A 119 9.08 30.15 4.88
CA TRP A 119 8.36 29.18 4.06
C TRP A 119 7.16 29.81 3.36
N ARG A 120 6.84 29.31 2.18
CA ARG A 120 5.65 29.69 1.42
C ARG A 120 4.80 28.47 1.17
N LEU A 121 3.50 28.62 1.41
CA LEU A 121 2.52 27.63 1.00
C LEU A 121 2.36 27.68 -0.52
N PHE A 122 2.50 26.52 -1.15
CA PHE A 122 2.23 26.31 -2.56
C PHE A 122 1.11 25.27 -2.71
N ILE A 123 0.06 25.63 -3.42
CA ILE A 123 -1.06 24.75 -3.75
C ILE A 123 -0.98 24.46 -5.24
N ASP A 124 -0.83 23.18 -5.56
CA ASP A 124 -0.79 22.68 -6.93
C ASP A 124 -2.01 21.80 -7.16
N SER A 125 -2.80 22.14 -8.17
CA SER A 125 -3.92 21.33 -8.61
C SER A 125 -3.64 20.72 -9.97
N SER A 126 -4.22 19.54 -10.18
CA SER A 126 -4.17 18.81 -11.43
C SER A 126 -5.49 18.10 -11.65
N LYS A 127 -5.69 17.54 -12.85
CA LYS A 127 -6.88 16.72 -13.14
C LYS A 127 -7.08 15.52 -12.20
N ARG A 128 -6.03 15.08 -11.49
CA ARG A 128 -6.03 13.85 -10.68
C ARG A 128 -5.81 14.09 -9.19
N SER A 129 -5.35 15.27 -8.80
CA SER A 129 -5.00 15.53 -7.40
C SER A 129 -4.85 17.01 -7.10
N LEU A 130 -5.10 17.36 -5.85
CA LEU A 130 -4.77 18.62 -5.21
C LEU A 130 -3.67 18.38 -4.17
N LYS A 131 -2.63 19.20 -4.18
CA LYS A 131 -1.46 19.06 -3.31
C LYS A 131 -1.12 20.39 -2.66
N CYS A 132 -0.79 20.36 -1.38
CA CYS A 132 -0.27 21.50 -0.64
C CYS A 132 1.13 21.19 -0.15
N VAL A 133 2.06 22.09 -0.44
CA VAL A 133 3.49 21.91 -0.21
C VAL A 133 4.07 23.18 0.38
N LEU A 134 4.92 23.06 1.40
CA LEU A 134 5.73 24.16 1.90
C LEU A 134 7.04 24.25 1.11
N LEU A 135 7.35 25.44 0.61
CA LEU A 135 8.57 25.75 -0.12
C LEU A 135 9.43 26.70 0.71
N HIS A 136 10.70 26.35 0.92
CA HIS A 136 11.62 27.23 1.62
C HIS A 136 12.07 28.38 0.71
N ASN A 137 12.08 29.59 1.24
CA ASN A 137 12.50 30.80 0.54
C ASN A 137 13.94 30.65 0.03
N GLY A 138 14.16 30.93 -1.25
CA GLY A 138 15.46 30.74 -1.90
C GLY A 138 15.86 29.27 -2.12
N ASN A 139 14.92 28.32 -2.00
CA ASN A 139 15.09 26.90 -2.34
C ASN A 139 16.30 26.22 -1.68
N LYS A 140 16.72 26.71 -0.50
CA LYS A 140 17.87 26.14 0.25
C LYS A 140 17.54 24.78 0.86
N LEU A 141 16.27 24.56 1.19
CA LEU A 141 15.76 23.30 1.73
C LEU A 141 14.79 22.66 0.74
N GLY A 142 14.64 21.34 0.86
CA GLY A 142 13.67 20.58 0.07
C GLY A 142 12.23 21.00 0.38
N SER A 143 11.35 20.80 -0.59
CA SER A 143 9.92 21.02 -0.40
C SER A 143 9.31 20.01 0.55
N LEU A 144 8.35 20.43 1.36
CA LEU A 144 7.69 19.58 2.36
C LEU A 144 6.20 19.45 2.04
N PRO A 145 5.72 18.27 1.61
CA PRO A 145 4.30 18.05 1.37
C PRO A 145 3.54 18.05 2.70
N ILE A 146 2.49 18.86 2.78
CA ILE A 146 1.68 19.00 4.00
C ILE A 146 0.22 18.60 3.79
N ALA A 147 -0.28 18.58 2.56
CA ALA A 147 -1.59 18.00 2.28
C ALA A 147 -1.71 17.43 0.87
N HIS A 148 -2.61 16.46 0.71
CA HIS A 148 -2.88 15.78 -0.54
C HIS A 148 -4.32 15.25 -0.60
N SER A 149 -4.94 15.36 -1.76
CA SER A 149 -6.18 14.64 -2.10
C SER A 149 -6.17 14.21 -3.56
N THR A 150 -6.68 13.02 -3.86
CA THR A 150 -6.95 12.55 -5.24
C THR A 150 -8.40 12.76 -5.67
N LYS A 151 -9.26 13.16 -4.74
CA LYS A 151 -10.71 13.29 -4.96
C LYS A 151 -11.18 14.74 -4.96
N ALA A 152 -10.41 15.63 -4.33
CA ALA A 152 -10.74 17.04 -4.25
C ALA A 152 -10.35 17.80 -5.52
N LYS A 153 -11.19 18.77 -5.89
CA LYS A 153 -10.94 19.72 -6.99
C LYS A 153 -10.52 21.08 -6.45
N GLU A 154 -9.83 21.86 -7.27
CA GLU A 154 -9.51 23.24 -6.94
C GLU A 154 -10.76 24.12 -7.00
N GLU A 155 -11.41 24.27 -5.85
CA GLU A 155 -12.58 25.12 -5.64
C GLU A 155 -12.36 25.93 -4.38
N TYR A 156 -12.95 27.13 -4.29
CA TYR A 156 -12.72 28.04 -3.17
C TYR A 156 -13.05 27.41 -1.82
N THR A 157 -14.16 26.68 -1.72
CA THR A 157 -14.58 25.95 -0.52
C THR A 157 -13.60 24.84 -0.14
N THR A 158 -13.09 24.11 -1.12
CA THR A 158 -12.07 23.07 -0.92
C THR A 158 -10.74 23.67 -0.43
N ILE A 159 -10.33 24.80 -0.99
CA ILE A 159 -9.12 25.51 -0.57
C ILE A 159 -9.31 26.04 0.86
N ALA A 160 -10.46 26.64 1.18
CA ALA A 160 -10.76 27.10 2.53
C ALA A 160 -10.72 25.94 3.55
N LEU A 161 -11.33 24.79 3.20
CA LEU A 161 -11.31 23.59 4.04
C LEU A 161 -9.89 23.10 4.31
N ILE A 162 -9.01 23.05 3.30
CA ILE A 162 -7.66 22.55 3.51
C ILE A 162 -6.79 23.53 4.29
N LEU A 163 -6.99 24.84 4.12
CA LEU A 163 -6.30 25.88 4.89
C LEU A 163 -6.65 25.83 6.38
N ASP A 164 -7.93 25.55 6.70
CA ASP A 164 -8.40 25.33 8.07
C ASP A 164 -7.76 24.07 8.68
N LYS A 165 -7.80 22.94 7.96
CA LYS A 165 -7.21 21.66 8.40
C LYS A 165 -5.71 21.74 8.71
N ILE A 166 -4.94 22.48 7.92
CA ILE A 166 -3.50 22.70 8.16
C ILE A 166 -3.23 23.84 9.14
N LYS A 167 -4.26 24.48 9.70
CA LYS A 167 -4.17 25.60 10.64
C LYS A 167 -3.29 26.74 10.10
N TYR A 168 -3.56 27.14 8.87
CA TYR A 168 -2.71 28.09 8.15
C TYR A 168 -2.57 29.43 8.88
N GLU A 169 -3.66 29.96 9.44
CA GLU A 169 -3.66 31.23 10.18
C GLU A 169 -2.80 31.15 11.45
N GLU A 170 -2.94 30.09 12.25
CA GLU A 170 -2.12 29.88 13.45
C GLU A 170 -0.63 29.77 13.09
N THR A 171 -0.34 29.10 11.97
CA THR A 171 1.04 28.88 11.49
C THR A 171 1.70 30.18 11.01
N GLN A 172 0.94 31.16 10.52
CA GLN A 172 1.47 32.48 10.15
C GLN A 172 1.54 33.47 11.33
N VAL A 173 0.62 33.37 12.27
CA VAL A 173 0.46 34.34 13.37
C VAL A 173 1.34 34.00 14.59
N ALA A 174 1.76 32.75 14.76
CA ALA A 174 2.58 32.31 15.90
C ALA A 174 3.93 33.04 16.06
N ASP A 175 4.40 33.77 15.03
CA ASP A 175 5.65 34.55 15.07
C ASP A 175 5.44 36.06 15.34
N MET A 176 4.21 36.52 15.64
CA MET A 176 3.88 37.93 15.91
C MET A 176 3.51 38.26 17.38
N CYS A 177 3.71 37.35 18.32
CA CYS A 177 3.46 37.58 19.75
C CYS A 177 4.69 37.27 20.62
#